data_AF-A0A0W0Z9J6-F1
#
_entry.id   AF-A0A0W0Z9J6-F1
#
_cell.length_a   1.000
_cell.length_b   1.000
_cell.length_c   1.000
_cell.angle_alpha   90.00
_cell.angle_beta   90.00
_cell.angle_gamma   90.00
#
_symmetry.space_group_name_H-M   'P 1'
#
loop_
_entity.id
_entity.type
_entity.pdbx_description
1 polymer ?
#
loop_
_entity_poly.entity_id
_entity_poly.type
_entity_poly.pdbx_seq_one_letter_code
_entity_poly.pdbx_strand_id
1 'polypeptide(L)'
;MKEKREKIHVVSLDFDGCLANINYILSSNKDVIEHNKNLIEEITSHRSENKYDKFISFVGSNRQDIYTDRANSTTMTEHGLFIKGSCFPATETFSKYMGASLDPFLLADIYSHVQPGSSFQEAKELLIPGPEEESHAFVYPDSIRNSDYNTWVFDQNKLSILYAQMHKIASENPQSKISFNFYDDRRIIRENKGDILEKISHFFSVNKMLIPSNVTLHLKHYEGNEVELVNTIKGCGEIDYQYGKTVISMAKCAAKNKGEPMEFGVDCIEHTNPKEIIMERDFNSLLSQTQPLYKEEQLYQGEKTSSDEKSDLEKLTMIKILYKSSSSRSDKKELRERWHKIKETLVAKYKNEPRALSQSERQAINTHLRDGKVHSFFNRQTRTAKKIEIIERNNSEINNNFMSN
;
A
#
# COMPACT_ATOMS: atom_id res chain seq x y z
N MET A 1 -1.22 -37.47 -4.41
CA MET A 1 0.03 -36.73 -4.71
C MET A 1 -0.19 -35.28 -4.31
N LYS A 2 0.69 -34.65 -3.52
CA LYS A 2 0.61 -33.20 -3.27
C LYS A 2 1.06 -32.50 -4.56
N GLU A 3 0.21 -31.66 -5.14
CA GLU A 3 0.60 -30.82 -6.27
C GLU A 3 1.86 -30.01 -5.91
N LYS A 4 2.86 -30.05 -6.79
CA LYS A 4 4.06 -29.22 -6.64
C LYS A 4 3.63 -27.77 -6.80
N ARG A 5 3.69 -26.99 -5.72
CA ARG A 5 3.49 -25.54 -5.78
C ARG A 5 4.62 -24.91 -6.60
N GLU A 6 4.23 -24.08 -7.56
CA GLU A 6 5.14 -23.23 -8.33
C GLU A 6 5.97 -22.35 -7.39
N LYS A 7 7.26 -22.18 -7.69
CA LYS A 7 8.19 -21.30 -6.97
C LYS A 7 8.52 -20.09 -7.83
N ILE A 8 8.30 -18.90 -7.30
CA ILE A 8 8.56 -17.64 -7.99
C ILE A 8 9.71 -16.92 -7.30
N HIS A 9 10.74 -16.55 -8.08
CA HIS A 9 11.76 -15.62 -7.64
C HIS A 9 11.35 -14.21 -8.06
N VAL A 10 11.32 -13.29 -7.11
CA VAL A 10 11.07 -11.88 -7.37
C VAL A 10 12.29 -11.09 -6.93
N VAL A 11 12.74 -10.15 -7.77
CA VAL A 11 13.74 -9.14 -7.41
C VAL A 11 13.14 -7.75 -7.57
N SER A 12 13.22 -6.94 -6.53
CA SER A 12 12.82 -5.53 -6.55
C SER A 12 14.05 -4.69 -6.26
N LEU A 13 14.45 -3.86 -7.23
CA LEU A 13 15.77 -3.25 -7.28
C LEU A 13 15.65 -1.74 -7.07
N ASP A 14 16.30 -1.19 -6.05
CA ASP A 14 16.58 0.24 -6.05
C ASP A 14 17.54 0.60 -7.19
N PHE A 15 17.53 1.87 -7.58
CA PHE A 15 18.38 2.38 -8.64
C PHE A 15 19.49 3.27 -8.11
N ASP A 16 19.14 4.36 -7.42
CA ASP A 16 20.14 5.28 -6.86
C ASP A 16 21.03 4.56 -5.84
N GLY A 17 22.36 4.61 -6.02
CA GLY A 17 23.32 3.92 -5.15
C GLY A 17 23.39 2.40 -5.31
N CYS A 18 22.32 1.77 -5.82
CA CYS A 18 22.20 0.33 -6.05
C CYS A 18 22.59 -0.05 -7.49
N LEU A 19 21.63 -0.09 -8.45
CA LEU A 19 21.96 -0.36 -9.86
C LEU A 19 22.83 0.74 -10.47
N ALA A 20 22.58 2.00 -10.09
CA ALA A 20 23.43 3.15 -10.37
C ALA A 20 24.37 3.41 -9.19
N ASN A 21 25.14 2.39 -8.80
CA ASN A 21 26.22 2.50 -7.81
C ASN A 21 27.38 3.38 -8.30
N ILE A 22 28.40 3.56 -7.45
CA ILE A 22 29.53 4.44 -7.75
C ILE A 22 30.29 4.05 -9.02
N ASN A 23 30.44 2.75 -9.32
CA ASN A 23 31.13 2.30 -10.53
C ASN A 23 30.35 2.70 -11.78
N TYR A 24 29.02 2.54 -11.73
CA TYR A 24 28.13 3.01 -12.79
C TYR A 24 28.15 4.54 -12.94
N ILE A 25 28.12 5.28 -11.84
CA ILE A 25 28.08 6.75 -11.85
C ILE A 25 29.38 7.34 -12.41
N LEU A 26 30.53 6.79 -12.05
CA LEU A 26 31.83 7.30 -12.50
C LEU A 26 32.21 6.84 -13.91
N SER A 27 31.57 5.79 -14.43
CA SER A 27 31.83 5.27 -15.78
C SER A 27 31.28 6.21 -16.86
N SER A 28 32.01 6.40 -17.96
CA SER A 28 31.48 7.03 -19.18
C SER A 28 30.51 6.11 -19.93
N ASN A 29 30.65 4.79 -19.78
CA ASN A 29 29.72 3.79 -20.29
C ASN A 29 28.68 3.43 -19.23
N LYS A 30 27.42 3.83 -19.42
CA LYS A 30 26.29 3.56 -18.51
C LYS A 30 25.65 2.20 -18.76
N ASP A 31 26.49 1.17 -18.85
CA ASP A 31 26.04 -0.21 -18.96
C ASP A 31 25.74 -0.79 -17.57
N VAL A 32 24.45 -0.93 -17.27
CA VAL A 32 24.00 -1.49 -15.99
C VAL A 32 24.48 -2.93 -15.76
N ILE A 33 24.76 -3.71 -16.80
CA ILE A 33 25.23 -5.10 -16.67
C ILE A 33 26.70 -5.11 -16.28
N GLU A 34 27.50 -4.27 -16.93
CA GLU A 34 28.95 -4.18 -16.68
C GLU A 34 29.25 -3.85 -15.21
N HIS A 35 28.49 -2.92 -14.63
CA HIS A 35 28.72 -2.38 -13.29
C HIS A 35 27.97 -3.12 -12.16
N ASN A 36 27.26 -4.21 -12.48
CA ASN A 36 26.48 -4.97 -11.50
C ASN A 36 26.74 -6.49 -11.53
N LYS A 37 27.96 -6.90 -11.88
CA LYS A 37 28.34 -8.32 -11.99
C LYS A 37 28.12 -9.11 -10.70
N ASN A 38 28.51 -8.56 -9.54
CA ASN A 38 28.33 -9.25 -8.26
C ASN A 38 26.86 -9.51 -7.93
N LEU A 39 25.99 -8.53 -8.20
CA LEU A 39 24.54 -8.69 -8.05
C LEU A 39 23.98 -9.76 -9.02
N ILE A 40 24.44 -9.74 -10.27
CA ILE A 40 24.06 -10.72 -11.29
C ILE A 40 24.45 -12.15 -10.87
N GLU A 41 25.67 -12.32 -10.37
CA GLU A 41 26.19 -13.60 -9.91
C GLU A 41 25.42 -14.12 -8.70
N GLU A 42 25.12 -13.26 -7.72
CA GLU A 42 24.32 -13.63 -6.55
C GLU A 42 22.91 -14.10 -6.95
N ILE A 43 22.20 -13.29 -7.75
CA ILE A 43 20.84 -13.61 -8.20
C ILE A 43 20.84 -14.90 -9.02
N THR A 44 21.82 -15.10 -9.89
CA THR A 44 21.94 -16.30 -10.73
C THR A 44 22.19 -17.54 -9.89
N SER A 45 23.14 -17.46 -8.95
CA SER A 45 23.48 -18.56 -8.04
C SER A 45 22.27 -18.94 -7.20
N HIS A 46 21.64 -17.96 -6.54
CA HIS A 46 20.45 -18.17 -5.73
C HIS A 46 19.30 -18.82 -6.51
N ARG A 47 19.10 -18.42 -7.78
CA ARG A 47 18.09 -19.02 -8.65
C ARG A 47 18.37 -20.47 -8.97
N SER A 48 19.61 -20.77 -9.33
CA SER A 48 20.03 -22.11 -9.72
C SER A 48 19.88 -23.12 -8.58
N GLU A 49 20.25 -22.71 -7.36
CA GLU A 49 20.18 -23.54 -6.15
C GLU A 49 18.74 -23.86 -5.75
N ASN A 50 17.84 -22.89 -5.86
CA ASN A 50 16.47 -23.01 -5.36
C ASN A 50 15.47 -23.56 -6.38
N LYS A 51 15.86 -23.64 -7.67
CA LYS A 51 15.07 -24.19 -8.79
C LYS A 51 13.71 -23.50 -8.90
N TYR A 52 13.72 -22.18 -9.10
CA TYR A 52 12.50 -21.41 -9.32
C TYR A 52 11.90 -21.68 -10.71
N ASP A 53 10.58 -21.70 -10.78
CA ASP A 53 9.83 -21.95 -12.02
C ASP A 53 9.56 -20.62 -12.78
N LYS A 54 9.48 -19.49 -12.06
CA LYS A 54 9.33 -18.13 -12.64
C LYS A 54 10.34 -17.15 -12.04
N PHE A 55 10.68 -16.12 -12.83
CA PHE A 55 11.54 -15.03 -12.40
C PHE A 55 10.99 -13.68 -12.85
N ILE A 56 10.71 -12.82 -11.88
CA ILE A 56 10.05 -11.52 -12.09
C ILE A 56 10.91 -10.43 -11.46
N SER A 57 10.99 -9.28 -12.12
CA SER A 57 11.65 -8.09 -11.60
C SER A 57 10.66 -6.92 -11.46
N PHE A 58 10.93 -6.05 -10.50
CA PHE A 58 10.21 -4.79 -10.27
C PHE A 58 11.19 -3.63 -10.14
N VAL A 59 10.69 -2.41 -10.40
CA VAL A 59 11.37 -1.17 -9.99
C VAL A 59 11.16 -0.96 -8.49
N GLY A 60 12.18 -1.22 -7.69
CA GLY A 60 12.18 -1.03 -6.24
C GLY A 60 12.60 0.37 -5.79
N SER A 61 12.89 1.27 -6.73
CA SER A 61 13.35 2.62 -6.46
C SER A 61 12.21 3.60 -6.14
N ASN A 62 12.50 4.69 -5.43
CA ASN A 62 11.57 5.81 -5.25
C ASN A 62 11.28 6.60 -6.55
N ARG A 63 11.93 6.25 -7.65
CA ARG A 63 11.66 6.75 -8.99
C ARG A 63 10.40 6.08 -9.56
N GLN A 64 9.25 6.38 -8.97
CA GLN A 64 7.95 5.75 -9.29
C GLN A 64 7.08 6.59 -10.23
N ASP A 65 7.58 7.72 -10.71
CA ASP A 65 6.99 8.54 -11.76
C ASP A 65 8.07 9.28 -12.57
N ILE A 66 7.67 9.98 -13.64
CA ILE A 66 8.57 10.77 -14.49
C ILE A 66 9.25 11.88 -13.69
N TYR A 67 8.52 12.54 -12.79
CA TYR A 67 9.05 13.66 -12.02
C TYR A 67 10.22 13.22 -11.12
N THR A 68 10.02 12.18 -10.32
CA THR A 68 11.02 11.63 -9.41
C THR A 68 12.16 10.95 -10.15
N ASP A 69 11.91 10.26 -11.26
CA ASP A 69 12.98 9.71 -12.09
C ASP A 69 13.84 10.81 -12.72
N ARG A 70 13.23 11.87 -13.26
CA ARG A 70 13.96 13.04 -13.80
C ARG A 70 14.73 13.77 -12.71
N ALA A 71 14.10 14.08 -11.58
CA ALA A 71 14.72 14.80 -10.47
C ALA A 71 15.95 14.05 -9.92
N ASN A 72 15.94 12.72 -9.97
CA ASN A 72 17.07 11.89 -9.54
C ASN A 72 18.00 11.50 -10.70
N SER A 73 17.73 11.86 -11.95
CA SER A 73 18.55 11.45 -13.11
C SER A 73 19.98 12.00 -13.10
N THR A 74 20.26 13.00 -12.27
CA THR A 74 21.59 13.56 -12.05
C THR A 74 21.96 13.57 -10.57
N THR A 75 23.25 13.70 -10.28
CA THR A 75 23.76 13.90 -8.92
C THR A 75 24.99 14.79 -8.94
N MET A 76 25.08 15.72 -7.99
CA MET A 76 26.27 16.54 -7.79
C MET A 76 27.14 15.89 -6.72
N THR A 77 28.41 15.65 -7.04
CA THR A 77 29.41 15.17 -6.07
C THR A 77 30.54 16.19 -5.96
N GLU A 78 31.51 15.93 -5.08
CA GLU A 78 32.74 16.74 -5.02
C GLU A 78 33.55 16.73 -6.33
N HIS A 79 33.29 15.75 -7.21
CA HIS A 79 33.92 15.61 -8.51
C HIS A 79 33.10 16.18 -9.68
N GLY A 80 31.98 16.85 -9.41
CA GLY A 80 31.14 17.50 -10.41
C GLY A 80 29.74 16.88 -10.58
N LEU A 81 29.07 17.28 -11.67
CA LEU A 81 27.74 16.79 -12.03
C LEU A 81 27.86 15.46 -12.78
N PHE A 82 27.21 14.42 -12.26
CA PHE A 82 27.15 13.10 -12.88
C PHE A 82 25.73 12.80 -13.34
N ILE A 83 25.62 12.23 -14.54
CA ILE A 83 24.35 11.77 -15.12
C ILE A 83 24.20 10.29 -14.78
N LYS A 84 23.15 9.94 -14.05
CA LYS A 84 22.72 8.55 -13.81
C LYS A 84 21.79 8.05 -14.91
N GLY A 85 20.98 8.95 -15.46
CA GLY A 85 19.90 8.63 -16.40
C GLY A 85 18.65 8.11 -15.70
N SER A 86 17.70 7.68 -16.52
CA SER A 86 16.45 7.05 -16.08
C SER A 86 16.65 5.63 -15.55
N CYS A 87 15.96 5.29 -14.46
CA CYS A 87 15.98 3.93 -13.96
C CYS A 87 15.19 2.93 -14.82
N PHE A 88 14.26 3.40 -15.65
CA PHE A 88 13.33 2.52 -16.37
C PHE A 88 14.04 1.70 -17.47
N PRO A 89 14.84 2.29 -18.39
CA PRO A 89 15.60 1.51 -19.36
C PRO A 89 16.69 0.65 -18.73
N ALA A 90 17.31 1.12 -17.64
CA ALA A 90 18.32 0.35 -16.91
C ALA A 90 17.72 -0.91 -16.28
N THR A 91 16.56 -0.78 -15.62
CA THR A 91 15.85 -1.92 -15.02
C THR A 91 15.36 -2.89 -16.09
N GLU A 92 14.86 -2.39 -17.23
CA GLU A 92 14.49 -3.23 -18.38
C GLU A 92 15.68 -4.00 -18.95
N THR A 93 16.81 -3.33 -19.14
CA THR A 93 18.05 -3.93 -19.64
C THR A 93 18.55 -5.03 -18.70
N PHE A 94 18.59 -4.73 -17.39
CA PHE A 94 18.92 -5.70 -16.35
C PHE A 94 17.99 -6.91 -16.38
N SER A 95 16.68 -6.67 -16.42
CA SER A 95 15.66 -7.73 -16.42
C SER A 95 15.80 -8.64 -17.63
N LYS A 96 15.98 -8.06 -18.82
CA LYS A 96 16.18 -8.79 -20.08
C LYS A 96 17.44 -9.64 -20.03
N TYR A 97 18.56 -9.09 -19.56
CA TYR A 97 19.82 -9.82 -19.42
C TYR A 97 19.67 -11.03 -18.49
N MET A 98 18.97 -10.84 -17.37
CA MET A 98 18.77 -11.85 -16.35
C MET A 98 17.70 -12.91 -16.70
N GLY A 99 17.00 -12.74 -17.83
CA GLY A 99 15.86 -13.57 -18.23
C GLY A 99 14.68 -13.47 -17.26
N ALA A 100 14.50 -12.30 -16.63
CA ALA A 100 13.36 -11.97 -15.79
C ALA A 100 12.25 -11.33 -16.64
N SER A 101 10.99 -11.61 -16.30
CA SER A 101 9.87 -10.79 -16.77
C SER A 101 9.80 -9.53 -15.92
N LEU A 102 10.06 -8.37 -16.52
CA LEU A 102 9.85 -7.09 -15.85
C LEU A 102 8.34 -6.85 -15.67
N ASP A 103 7.93 -6.67 -14.43
CA ASP A 103 6.63 -6.15 -14.09
C ASP A 103 6.72 -4.61 -14.05
N PRO A 104 6.09 -3.90 -15.01
CA PRO A 104 6.24 -2.46 -15.18
C PRO A 104 5.42 -1.65 -14.16
N PHE A 105 4.75 -2.30 -13.20
CA PHE A 105 3.93 -1.63 -12.21
C PHE A 105 4.71 -0.60 -11.38
N LEU A 106 4.18 0.63 -11.33
CA LEU A 106 4.67 1.72 -10.50
C LEU A 106 3.57 2.22 -9.56
N LEU A 107 3.94 2.83 -8.42
CA LEU A 107 2.95 3.42 -7.52
C LEU A 107 2.17 4.57 -8.16
N ALA A 108 2.71 5.28 -9.14
CA ALA A 108 1.96 6.28 -9.90
C ALA A 108 0.70 5.70 -10.56
N ASP A 109 0.72 4.40 -10.92
CA ASP A 109 -0.46 3.74 -11.48
C ASP A 109 -1.63 3.72 -10.47
N ILE A 110 -1.32 3.49 -9.19
CA ILE A 110 -2.31 3.50 -8.10
C ILE A 110 -2.87 4.91 -7.89
N TYR A 111 -2.00 5.90 -7.76
CA TYR A 111 -2.38 7.26 -7.39
C TYR A 111 -3.13 8.00 -8.52
N SER A 112 -2.81 7.70 -9.78
CA SER A 112 -3.52 8.23 -10.94
C SER A 112 -4.71 7.40 -11.40
N HIS A 113 -4.97 6.26 -10.76
CA HIS A 113 -6.06 5.35 -11.13
C HIS A 113 -5.99 4.84 -12.58
N VAL A 114 -4.78 4.57 -13.07
CA VAL A 114 -4.52 4.00 -14.40
C VAL A 114 -4.21 2.51 -14.30
N GLN A 115 -4.07 1.84 -15.45
CA GLN A 115 -3.73 0.42 -15.47
C GLN A 115 -2.29 0.19 -14.98
N PRO A 116 -2.01 -0.92 -14.27
CA PRO A 116 -0.64 -1.30 -13.91
C PRO A 116 0.28 -1.30 -15.13
N GLY A 117 1.40 -0.59 -15.05
CA GLY A 117 2.39 -0.45 -16.11
C GLY A 117 2.21 0.76 -17.02
N SER A 118 1.09 1.49 -16.95
CA SER A 118 0.86 2.66 -17.80
C SER A 118 1.89 3.76 -17.56
N SER A 119 2.23 4.07 -16.30
CA SER A 119 3.17 5.14 -15.97
C SER A 119 4.61 4.82 -16.41
N PHE A 120 5.00 3.53 -16.33
CA PHE A 120 6.31 3.08 -16.80
C PHE A 120 6.43 3.18 -18.32
N GLN A 121 5.37 2.78 -19.05
CA GLN A 121 5.35 2.86 -20.51
C GLN A 121 5.37 4.33 -20.98
N GLU A 122 4.55 5.18 -20.37
CA GLU A 122 4.53 6.62 -20.62
C GLU A 122 5.92 7.25 -20.39
N ALA A 123 6.57 6.92 -19.28
CA ALA A 123 7.90 7.39 -18.98
C ALA A 123 8.92 7.00 -20.06
N LYS A 124 8.88 5.74 -20.53
CA LYS A 124 9.80 5.25 -21.57
C LYS A 124 9.60 5.91 -22.92
N GLU A 125 8.37 6.20 -23.32
CA GLU A 125 8.06 6.84 -24.60
C GLU A 125 8.60 8.27 -24.71
N LEU A 126 8.82 8.92 -23.57
CA LEU A 126 9.31 10.28 -23.47
C LEU A 126 10.84 10.39 -23.35
N LEU A 127 11.53 9.27 -23.11
CA LEU A 127 12.98 9.28 -22.96
C LEU A 127 13.67 9.47 -24.31
N ILE A 128 14.71 10.29 -24.30
CA ILE A 128 15.61 10.51 -25.43
C ILE A 128 17.03 10.07 -25.05
N PRO A 129 17.87 9.67 -26.03
CA PRO A 129 19.29 9.52 -25.78
C PRO A 129 19.87 10.83 -25.24
N GLY A 130 20.63 10.74 -24.15
CA GLY A 130 21.40 11.85 -23.63
C GLY A 130 22.56 12.23 -24.56
N PRO A 131 23.26 13.34 -24.27
CA PRO A 131 24.39 13.79 -25.08
C PRO A 131 25.45 12.69 -25.19
N GLU A 132 25.86 12.34 -26.42
CA GLU A 132 26.86 11.29 -26.68
C GLU A 132 28.20 11.58 -26.00
N GLU A 133 28.53 12.86 -25.80
CA GLU A 133 29.78 13.30 -25.18
C GLU A 133 29.83 13.07 -23.66
N GLU A 134 28.69 12.82 -22.99
CA GLU A 134 28.61 12.88 -21.53
C GLU A 134 28.22 11.58 -20.82
N SER A 135 27.36 10.71 -21.38
CA SER A 135 26.99 9.49 -20.64
C SER A 135 26.29 8.33 -21.38
N HIS A 136 25.91 8.42 -22.66
CA HIS A 136 25.03 7.40 -23.30
C HIS A 136 23.74 7.07 -22.51
N ALA A 137 23.39 7.84 -21.47
CA ALA A 137 22.26 7.59 -20.61
C ALA A 137 20.96 8.11 -21.26
N PHE A 138 19.83 7.47 -20.98
CA PHE A 138 18.53 8.00 -21.36
C PHE A 138 18.07 9.07 -20.38
N VAL A 139 17.60 10.21 -20.91
CA VAL A 139 17.16 11.37 -20.14
C VAL A 139 15.82 11.89 -20.67
N TYR A 140 15.18 12.76 -19.89
CA TYR A 140 13.96 13.45 -20.29
C TYR A 140 14.29 14.78 -20.99
N PRO A 141 13.58 15.14 -22.08
CA PRO A 141 13.74 16.46 -22.69
C PRO A 141 13.31 17.59 -21.75
N ASP A 142 13.96 18.75 -21.89
CA ASP A 142 13.71 19.90 -21.02
C ASP A 142 12.29 20.47 -21.12
N SER A 143 11.60 20.21 -22.23
CA SER A 143 10.23 20.64 -22.51
C SER A 143 9.17 19.97 -21.63
N ILE A 144 9.49 18.87 -20.96
CA ILE A 144 8.57 18.13 -20.10
C ILE A 144 8.24 18.94 -18.85
N ARG A 145 6.94 19.16 -18.59
CA ARG A 145 6.45 19.85 -17.39
C ARG A 145 5.89 18.86 -16.39
N ASN A 146 6.20 19.06 -15.11
CA ASN A 146 5.85 18.09 -14.06
C ASN A 146 4.34 17.92 -13.85
N SER A 147 3.51 18.89 -14.25
CA SER A 147 2.05 18.85 -14.09
C SER A 147 1.34 17.89 -15.04
N ASP A 148 2.03 17.39 -16.06
CA ASP A 148 1.39 16.78 -17.22
C ASP A 148 1.28 15.25 -17.11
N TYR A 149 1.74 14.66 -16.01
CA TYR A 149 1.96 13.22 -15.89
C TYR A 149 1.41 12.62 -14.62
N ASN A 150 1.29 11.29 -14.64
CA ASN A 150 0.95 10.51 -13.47
C ASN A 150 1.99 10.70 -12.37
N THR A 151 1.53 10.92 -11.14
CA THR A 151 2.40 11.18 -9.99
C THR A 151 2.10 10.22 -8.85
N TRP A 152 3.03 10.10 -7.91
CA TRP A 152 2.82 9.32 -6.69
C TRP A 152 3.15 10.13 -5.43
N VAL A 153 2.66 9.64 -4.29
CA VAL A 153 3.04 10.21 -2.99
C VAL A 153 4.34 9.55 -2.54
N PHE A 154 5.43 10.33 -2.57
CA PHE A 154 6.77 9.87 -2.22
C PHE A 154 6.84 9.30 -0.80
N ASP A 155 7.26 8.05 -0.64
CA ASP A 155 7.46 7.40 0.66
C ASP A 155 8.95 7.20 0.95
N GLN A 156 9.46 7.93 1.95
CA GLN A 156 10.89 8.03 2.21
C GLN A 156 11.59 6.70 2.50
N ASN A 157 10.86 5.71 3.04
CA ASN A 157 11.39 4.40 3.39
C ASN A 157 10.83 3.27 2.53
N LYS A 158 10.21 3.57 1.38
CA LYS A 158 9.76 2.57 0.39
C LYS A 158 8.75 1.54 0.91
N LEU A 159 8.14 1.75 2.09
CA LEU A 159 7.22 0.78 2.70
C LEU A 159 6.03 0.49 1.78
N SER A 160 5.44 1.55 1.23
CA SER A 160 4.32 1.46 0.29
C SER A 160 4.67 0.72 -1.00
N ILE A 161 5.91 0.87 -1.51
CA ILE A 161 6.41 0.15 -2.69
C ILE A 161 6.47 -1.35 -2.39
N LEU A 162 7.15 -1.74 -1.30
CA LEU A 162 7.28 -3.15 -0.92
C LEU A 162 5.91 -3.79 -0.65
N TYR A 163 5.04 -3.10 0.11
CA TYR A 163 3.69 -3.59 0.39
C TYR A 163 2.93 -3.85 -0.91
N ALA A 164 2.87 -2.86 -1.82
CA ALA A 164 2.14 -2.98 -3.07
C ALA A 164 2.67 -4.14 -3.93
N GLN A 165 3.99 -4.22 -4.12
CA GLN A 165 4.60 -5.24 -4.98
C GLN A 165 4.41 -6.65 -4.42
N MET A 166 4.63 -6.86 -3.11
CA MET A 166 4.41 -8.16 -2.48
C MET A 166 2.95 -8.62 -2.61
N HIS A 167 1.99 -7.71 -2.39
CA HIS A 167 0.58 -8.03 -2.48
C HIS A 167 0.11 -8.23 -3.92
N LYS A 168 0.62 -7.44 -4.88
CA LYS A 168 0.38 -7.64 -6.32
C LYS A 168 0.80 -9.05 -6.73
N ILE A 169 2.07 -9.41 -6.53
CA ILE A 169 2.57 -10.70 -7.00
C ILE A 169 1.89 -11.88 -6.30
N ALA A 170 1.57 -11.73 -5.01
CA ALA A 170 0.82 -12.74 -4.27
C ALA A 170 -0.62 -12.89 -4.78
N SER A 171 -1.29 -11.79 -5.14
CA SER A 171 -2.65 -11.80 -5.67
C SER A 171 -2.75 -12.47 -7.05
N GLU A 172 -1.73 -12.31 -7.88
CA GLU A 172 -1.63 -12.92 -9.21
C GLU A 172 -1.18 -14.38 -9.14
N ASN A 173 -0.54 -14.80 -8.04
CA ASN A 173 -0.01 -16.15 -7.85
C ASN A 173 -0.33 -16.71 -6.44
N PRO A 174 -1.63 -16.84 -6.09
CA PRO A 174 -2.06 -17.12 -4.71
C PRO A 174 -1.62 -18.49 -4.18
N GLN A 175 -1.34 -19.44 -5.06
CA GLN A 175 -0.92 -20.81 -4.69
C GLN A 175 0.61 -21.02 -4.77
N SER A 176 1.35 -20.06 -5.30
CA SER A 176 2.79 -20.17 -5.51
C SER A 176 3.57 -19.88 -4.22
N LYS A 177 4.81 -20.36 -4.13
CA LYS A 177 5.77 -19.94 -3.08
C LYS A 177 6.64 -18.82 -3.64
N ILE A 178 6.59 -17.66 -3.03
CA ILE A 178 7.23 -16.45 -3.56
C ILE A 178 8.43 -16.09 -2.68
N SER A 179 9.60 -15.99 -3.30
CA SER A 179 10.84 -15.49 -2.70
C SER A 179 11.06 -14.07 -3.19
N PHE A 180 10.68 -13.09 -2.37
CA PHE A 180 10.71 -11.68 -2.71
C PHE A 180 12.00 -11.06 -2.19
N ASN A 181 12.93 -10.72 -3.08
CA ASN A 181 14.24 -10.17 -2.73
C ASN A 181 14.25 -8.68 -3.06
N PHE A 182 14.37 -7.84 -2.04
CA PHE A 182 14.47 -6.39 -2.17
C PHE A 182 15.91 -5.96 -1.95
N TYR A 183 16.46 -5.20 -2.90
CA TYR A 183 17.84 -4.71 -2.90
C TYR A 183 17.86 -3.18 -2.81
N ASP A 184 18.64 -2.66 -1.87
CA ASP A 184 18.80 -1.23 -1.61
C ASP A 184 20.24 -0.95 -1.17
N ASP A 185 20.74 0.26 -1.43
CA ASP A 185 22.10 0.69 -1.10
C ASP A 185 22.23 1.23 0.34
N ARG A 186 21.11 1.50 1.00
CA ARG A 186 21.13 2.05 2.35
C ARG A 186 21.12 0.89 3.34
N ARG A 187 22.23 0.69 4.06
CA ARG A 187 22.41 -0.34 5.11
C ARG A 187 22.43 0.20 6.53
N ILE A 188 23.36 1.11 6.88
CA ILE A 188 23.56 1.71 8.22
C ILE A 188 24.39 3.03 8.13
N ILE A 189 23.89 4.12 8.75
CA ILE A 189 24.52 5.41 9.19
C ILE A 189 25.16 6.35 8.14
N ARG A 190 24.49 7.49 7.92
CA ARG A 190 25.06 8.84 8.19
C ARG A 190 24.03 9.62 9.03
N GLU A 191 24.44 9.98 10.24
CA GLU A 191 23.82 10.94 11.17
C GLU A 191 22.27 11.01 11.20
N ASN A 192 21.66 10.30 12.15
CA ASN A 192 20.31 10.55 12.71
C ASN A 192 19.04 10.38 11.84
N LYS A 193 19.09 9.83 10.61
CA LYS A 193 17.87 9.58 9.80
C LYS A 193 17.39 8.13 9.70
N GLY A 194 18.10 7.19 10.33
CA GLY A 194 17.79 5.75 10.28
C GLY A 194 17.90 5.17 8.87
N ASP A 195 18.24 3.89 8.80
CA ASP A 195 18.48 3.23 7.53
C ASP A 195 17.20 2.63 6.93
N ILE A 196 17.01 2.69 5.60
CA ILE A 196 15.84 2.13 4.91
C ILE A 196 15.72 0.62 5.19
N LEU A 197 16.79 -0.15 4.98
CA LEU A 197 16.73 -1.61 5.15
C LEU A 197 16.52 -1.99 6.62
N GLU A 198 17.13 -1.26 7.55
CA GLU A 198 16.94 -1.48 8.99
C GLU A 198 15.49 -1.17 9.42
N LYS A 199 14.96 -0.02 8.99
CA LYS A 199 13.58 0.39 9.29
C LYS A 199 12.56 -0.59 8.72
N ILE A 200 12.72 -0.99 7.46
CA ILE A 200 11.87 -2.01 6.81
C ILE A 200 11.99 -3.35 7.55
N SER A 201 13.23 -3.77 7.88
CA SER A 201 13.52 -5.00 8.60
C SER A 201 12.80 -5.04 9.94
N HIS A 202 12.92 -3.98 10.74
CA HIS A 202 12.25 -3.86 12.02
C HIS A 202 10.73 -3.88 11.85
N PHE A 203 10.20 -3.03 10.96
CA PHE A 203 8.77 -2.88 10.74
C PHE A 203 8.11 -4.21 10.38
N PHE A 204 8.62 -4.93 9.37
CA PHE A 204 8.02 -6.20 8.94
C PHE A 204 8.31 -7.36 9.89
N SER A 205 9.41 -7.32 10.65
CA SER A 205 9.68 -8.35 11.66
C SER A 205 8.66 -8.33 12.78
N VAL A 206 8.18 -7.14 13.17
CA VAL A 206 7.10 -6.95 14.14
C VAL A 206 5.73 -7.17 13.50
N ASN A 207 5.56 -6.79 12.24
CA ASN A 207 4.26 -6.78 11.56
C ASN A 207 4.17 -7.81 10.41
N LYS A 208 4.57 -9.06 10.66
CA LYS A 208 4.58 -10.15 9.65
C LYS A 208 3.21 -10.44 9.01
N MET A 209 2.12 -10.01 9.65
CA MET A 209 0.75 -10.08 9.13
C MET A 209 0.49 -9.15 7.93
N LEU A 210 1.40 -8.21 7.66
CA LEU A 210 1.38 -7.33 6.49
C LEU A 210 2.14 -7.92 5.29
N ILE A 211 2.76 -9.09 5.45
CA ILE A 211 3.36 -9.84 4.33
C ILE A 211 2.45 -11.06 4.06
N PRO A 212 2.02 -11.30 2.81
CA PRO A 212 1.27 -12.49 2.45
C PRO A 212 1.94 -13.79 2.90
N SER A 213 1.16 -14.75 3.40
CA SER A 213 1.67 -16.03 3.92
C SER A 213 2.41 -16.88 2.88
N ASN A 214 2.14 -16.65 1.60
CA ASN A 214 2.84 -17.30 0.48
C ASN A 214 4.15 -16.59 0.07
N VAL A 215 4.47 -15.43 0.67
CA VAL A 215 5.68 -14.65 0.42
C VAL A 215 6.71 -14.83 1.54
N THR A 216 7.98 -14.89 1.17
CA THR A 216 9.13 -14.70 2.07
C THR A 216 9.90 -13.48 1.57
N LEU A 217 10.04 -12.46 2.42
CA LEU A 217 10.78 -11.24 2.12
C LEU A 217 12.25 -11.42 2.50
N HIS A 218 13.15 -11.15 1.57
CA HIS A 218 14.60 -11.10 1.79
C HIS A 218 15.04 -9.65 1.57
N LEU A 219 15.60 -9.04 2.60
CA LEU A 219 16.16 -7.70 2.54
C LEU A 219 17.65 -7.83 2.31
N LYS A 220 18.15 -7.25 1.23
CA LYS A 220 19.54 -7.36 0.82
C LYS A 220 20.13 -5.98 0.60
N HIS A 221 21.31 -5.75 1.15
CA HIS A 221 22.08 -4.57 0.88
C HIS A 221 22.96 -4.80 -0.35
N TYR A 222 22.97 -3.82 -1.25
CA TYR A 222 23.87 -3.80 -2.40
C TYR A 222 24.13 -2.37 -2.87
N GLU A 223 25.41 -1.99 -2.91
CA GLU A 223 25.89 -0.66 -3.32
C GLU A 223 26.99 -0.73 -4.40
N GLY A 224 26.99 -1.80 -5.22
CA GLY A 224 28.02 -2.06 -6.24
C GLY A 224 29.13 -3.03 -5.82
N ASN A 225 29.09 -3.55 -4.60
CA ASN A 225 30.05 -4.52 -4.05
C ASN A 225 29.38 -5.89 -3.84
N GLU A 226 29.83 -6.67 -2.86
CA GLU A 226 29.17 -7.90 -2.45
C GLU A 226 27.75 -7.64 -1.94
N VAL A 227 26.83 -8.54 -2.30
CA VAL A 227 25.45 -8.53 -1.81
C VAL A 227 25.44 -9.07 -0.38
N GLU A 228 24.84 -8.34 0.54
CA GLU A 228 24.69 -8.79 1.93
C GLU A 228 23.22 -9.03 2.28
N LEU A 229 22.92 -10.21 2.84
CA LEU A 229 21.60 -10.47 3.41
C LEU A 229 21.44 -9.76 4.76
N VAL A 230 20.53 -8.79 4.82
CA VAL A 230 20.20 -8.05 6.04
C VAL A 230 19.20 -8.82 6.90
N ASN A 231 18.12 -9.33 6.29
CA ASN A 231 17.10 -10.09 7.02
C ASN A 231 16.28 -11.00 6.08
N THR A 232 15.68 -12.05 6.64
CA THR A 232 14.67 -12.89 5.98
C THR A 232 13.43 -12.99 6.84
N ILE A 233 12.29 -12.54 6.30
CA ILE A 233 11.03 -12.43 7.02
C ILE A 233 9.97 -13.26 6.31
N LYS A 234 9.53 -14.35 6.96
CA LYS A 234 8.40 -15.15 6.46
C LYS A 234 7.08 -14.46 6.79
N GLY A 235 6.28 -14.18 5.76
CA GLY A 235 4.94 -13.63 5.94
C GLY A 235 3.96 -14.63 6.56
N CYS A 236 2.97 -14.09 7.25
CA CYS A 236 1.86 -14.87 7.84
C CYS A 236 0.50 -14.19 7.65
N GLY A 237 0.44 -13.15 6.82
CA GLY A 237 -0.78 -12.40 6.50
C GLY A 237 -1.62 -12.99 5.38
N GLU A 238 -2.82 -12.45 5.25
CA GLU A 238 -3.71 -12.67 4.10
C GLU A 238 -3.25 -11.82 2.90
N ILE A 239 -3.64 -12.25 1.70
CA ILE A 239 -3.41 -11.49 0.47
C ILE A 239 -4.43 -10.32 0.42
N ASP A 240 -3.92 -9.09 0.47
CA ASP A 240 -4.67 -7.88 0.12
C ASP A 240 -4.91 -7.77 -1.39
N TYR A 241 -6.09 -8.20 -1.86
CA TYR A 241 -6.50 -8.02 -3.26
C TYR A 241 -6.86 -6.58 -3.62
N GLN A 242 -6.88 -5.67 -2.65
CA GLN A 242 -7.21 -4.25 -2.79
C GLN A 242 -6.01 -3.38 -2.37
N TYR A 243 -4.79 -3.90 -2.50
CA TYR A 243 -3.56 -3.27 -2.01
C TYR A 243 -3.40 -1.82 -2.46
N GLY A 244 -3.87 -1.44 -3.65
CA GLY A 244 -3.86 -0.05 -4.12
C GLY A 244 -4.63 0.91 -3.20
N LYS A 245 -5.80 0.50 -2.70
CA LYS A 245 -6.56 1.30 -1.72
C LYS A 245 -5.83 1.39 -0.39
N THR A 246 -5.29 0.26 0.07
CA THR A 246 -4.55 0.20 1.33
C THR A 246 -3.31 1.10 1.29
N VAL A 247 -2.59 1.15 0.17
CA VAL A 247 -1.45 2.07 -0.05
C VAL A 247 -1.87 3.53 0.02
N ILE A 248 -2.96 3.92 -0.65
CA ILE A 248 -3.48 5.29 -0.56
C ILE A 248 -3.86 5.63 0.89
N SER A 249 -4.48 4.69 1.61
CA SER A 249 -4.86 4.87 3.01
C SER A 249 -3.63 4.98 3.93
N MET A 250 -2.56 4.22 3.67
CA MET A 250 -1.26 4.36 4.36
C MET A 250 -0.71 5.77 4.21
N ALA A 251 -0.61 6.30 2.98
CA ALA A 251 -0.10 7.64 2.75
C ALA A 251 -0.96 8.73 3.40
N LYS A 252 -2.29 8.62 3.33
CA LYS A 252 -3.21 9.55 4.00
C LYS A 252 -3.05 9.53 5.52
N CYS A 253 -2.89 8.35 6.12
CA CYS A 253 -2.65 8.20 7.55
C CYS A 253 -1.30 8.83 7.95
N ALA A 254 -0.25 8.52 7.19
CA ALA A 254 1.09 9.05 7.43
C ALA A 254 1.12 10.59 7.36
N ALA A 255 0.58 11.18 6.30
CA ALA A 255 0.49 12.63 6.12
C ALA A 255 -0.30 13.30 7.26
N LYS A 256 -1.46 12.74 7.61
CA LYS A 256 -2.27 13.24 8.73
C LYS A 256 -1.52 13.20 10.06
N ASN A 257 -0.82 12.11 10.36
CA ASN A 257 -0.11 11.93 11.62
C ASN A 257 1.16 12.79 11.71
N LYS A 258 1.81 13.04 10.57
CA LYS A 258 2.91 14.01 10.45
C LYS A 258 2.44 15.46 10.58
N GLY A 259 1.17 15.74 10.24
CA GLY A 259 0.62 17.09 10.19
C GLY A 259 1.00 17.85 8.93
N GLU A 260 1.36 17.15 7.85
CA GLU A 260 1.79 17.72 6.58
C GLU A 260 0.92 17.23 5.42
N PRO A 261 0.74 18.03 4.35
CA PRO A 261 0.14 17.56 3.10
C PRO A 261 0.92 16.40 2.47
N MET A 262 0.21 15.47 1.80
CA MET A 262 0.84 14.33 1.10
C MET A 262 1.84 14.77 0.00
N GLU A 263 1.68 15.97 -0.56
CA GLU A 263 2.54 16.52 -1.62
C GLU A 263 4.01 16.68 -1.20
N PHE A 264 4.28 16.74 0.11
CA PHE A 264 5.66 16.82 0.65
C PHE A 264 6.31 15.45 0.87
N GLY A 265 5.63 14.38 0.46
CA GLY A 265 6.02 13.01 0.76
C GLY A 265 5.68 12.61 2.20
N VAL A 266 5.78 11.32 2.45
CA VAL A 266 5.40 10.67 3.70
C VAL A 266 6.52 9.78 4.20
N ASP A 267 6.50 9.50 5.51
CA ASP A 267 7.24 8.40 6.10
C ASP A 267 6.21 7.39 6.60
N CYS A 268 5.92 6.38 5.77
CA CYS A 268 4.89 5.42 6.14
C CYS A 268 5.31 4.53 7.31
N ILE A 269 6.61 4.35 7.56
CA ILE A 269 7.09 3.53 8.68
C ILE A 269 6.86 4.26 10.01
N GLU A 270 7.21 5.55 10.07
CA GLU A 270 7.14 6.34 11.32
C GLU A 270 5.71 6.82 11.62
N HIS A 271 4.88 7.02 10.60
CA HIS A 271 3.62 7.74 10.74
C HIS A 271 2.37 6.92 10.41
N THR A 272 2.49 5.62 10.09
CA THR A 272 1.32 4.73 10.02
C THR A 272 1.23 3.80 11.22
N ASN A 273 0.00 3.44 11.59
CA ASN A 273 -0.24 2.41 12.58
C ASN A 273 -0.49 1.06 11.86
N PRO A 274 0.35 0.03 12.02
CA PRO A 274 0.18 -1.26 11.37
C PRO A 274 -1.21 -1.88 11.60
N LYS A 275 -1.82 -1.65 12.77
CA LYS A 275 -3.18 -2.14 13.05
C LYS A 275 -4.22 -1.48 12.17
N GLU A 276 -4.07 -0.20 11.85
CA GLU A 276 -4.97 0.50 10.94
C GLU A 276 -4.83 -0.03 9.51
N ILE A 277 -3.60 -0.34 9.08
CA ILE A 277 -3.34 -0.95 7.77
C ILE A 277 -4.03 -2.32 7.66
N ILE A 278 -3.89 -3.17 8.70
CA ILE A 278 -4.55 -4.48 8.75
C ILE A 278 -6.08 -4.32 8.73
N MET A 279 -6.62 -3.40 9.55
CA MET A 279 -8.06 -3.14 9.59
C MET A 279 -8.60 -2.67 8.24
N GLU A 280 -7.85 -1.80 7.54
CA GLU A 280 -8.22 -1.29 6.23
C GLU A 280 -8.18 -2.39 5.16
N ARG A 281 -7.14 -3.23 5.14
CA ARG A 281 -7.09 -4.42 4.29
C ARG A 281 -8.31 -5.32 4.52
N ASP A 282 -8.57 -5.68 5.77
CA ASP A 282 -9.65 -6.61 6.12
C ASP A 282 -11.02 -6.00 5.76
N PHE A 283 -11.18 -4.69 5.95
CA PHE A 283 -12.35 -3.95 5.52
C PHE A 283 -12.54 -3.95 4.00
N ASN A 284 -11.47 -3.69 3.23
CA ASN A 284 -11.51 -3.69 1.77
C ASN A 284 -11.77 -5.09 1.20
N SER A 285 -11.22 -6.13 1.82
CA SER A 285 -11.53 -7.52 1.49
C SER A 285 -13.02 -7.81 1.68
N LEU A 286 -13.60 -7.46 2.84
CA LEU A 286 -15.04 -7.61 3.08
C LEU A 286 -15.89 -6.86 2.06
N LEU A 287 -15.53 -5.61 1.74
CA LEU A 287 -16.24 -4.83 0.71
C LEU A 287 -16.24 -5.52 -0.65
N SER A 288 -15.09 -6.03 -1.11
CA SER A 288 -14.99 -6.71 -2.40
C SER A 288 -15.83 -8.00 -2.49
N GLN A 289 -16.00 -8.72 -1.39
CA GLN A 289 -16.88 -9.90 -1.32
C GLN A 289 -18.36 -9.52 -1.37
N THR A 290 -18.71 -8.32 -0.89
CA THR A 290 -20.11 -7.84 -0.83
C THR A 290 -20.55 -7.03 -2.07
N GLN A 291 -19.64 -6.49 -2.88
CA GLN A 291 -19.99 -5.71 -4.08
C GLN A 291 -20.66 -6.51 -5.21
N PRO A 292 -20.26 -7.75 -5.53
CA PRO A 292 -20.98 -8.60 -6.50
C PRO A 292 -22.43 -8.85 -6.07
N LEU A 293 -22.66 -9.09 -4.77
CA LEU A 293 -23.99 -9.27 -4.18
C LEU A 293 -24.88 -8.01 -4.28
N TYR A 294 -24.28 -6.83 -4.40
CA TYR A 294 -24.97 -5.56 -4.62
C TYR A 294 -25.34 -5.34 -6.10
N LYS A 295 -24.49 -5.76 -7.04
CA LYS A 295 -24.79 -5.69 -8.49
C LYS A 295 -25.87 -6.68 -8.89
N GLU A 296 -25.88 -7.89 -8.30
CA GLU A 296 -26.99 -8.84 -8.49
C GLU A 296 -28.30 -8.27 -7.97
N GLU A 297 -28.30 -7.56 -6.83
CA GLU A 297 -29.49 -6.92 -6.30
C GLU A 297 -29.97 -5.72 -7.14
N GLN A 298 -29.06 -4.94 -7.76
CA GLN A 298 -29.41 -3.86 -8.68
C GLN A 298 -29.90 -4.38 -10.04
N LEU A 299 -29.36 -5.50 -10.54
CA LEU A 299 -29.93 -6.20 -11.70
C LEU A 299 -31.30 -6.80 -11.37
N TYR A 300 -31.50 -7.31 -10.15
CA TYR A 300 -32.80 -7.76 -9.66
C TYR A 300 -33.83 -6.63 -9.51
N GLN A 301 -33.41 -5.37 -9.39
CA GLN A 301 -34.34 -4.22 -9.36
C GLN A 301 -34.85 -3.80 -10.74
N GLY A 302 -34.38 -4.42 -11.83
CA GLY A 302 -34.93 -4.25 -13.19
C GLY A 302 -36.10 -5.16 -13.51
N GLU A 303 -36.29 -6.23 -12.74
CA GLU A 303 -37.44 -7.13 -12.86
C GLU A 303 -38.20 -7.13 -11.53
N LYS A 304 -39.41 -6.55 -11.52
CA LYS A 304 -40.36 -6.74 -10.42
C LYS A 304 -40.71 -8.22 -10.31
N THR A 305 -39.88 -8.98 -9.61
CA THR A 305 -40.27 -10.25 -9.02
C THR A 305 -40.08 -10.15 -7.51
N SER A 306 -41.08 -10.64 -6.81
CA SER A 306 -41.23 -10.57 -5.36
C SER A 306 -40.24 -11.51 -4.67
N SER A 307 -39.07 -11.00 -4.30
CA SER A 307 -38.27 -11.61 -3.24
C SER A 307 -37.67 -10.54 -2.33
N ASP A 308 -38.53 -10.01 -1.47
CA ASP A 308 -38.14 -9.35 -0.22
C ASP A 308 -37.50 -10.42 0.67
N GLU A 309 -36.18 -10.59 0.66
CA GLU A 309 -35.51 -11.36 1.73
C GLU A 309 -33.98 -11.19 1.78
N LYS A 310 -33.50 -9.94 1.90
CA LYS A 310 -32.21 -9.72 2.58
C LYS A 310 -32.41 -9.84 4.09
N SER A 311 -31.58 -10.66 4.74
CA SER A 311 -31.63 -10.83 6.19
C SER A 311 -31.40 -9.49 6.89
N ASP A 312 -32.21 -9.20 7.90
CA ASP A 312 -32.07 -7.97 8.68
C ASP A 312 -30.70 -7.87 9.36
N LEU A 313 -29.96 -8.98 9.51
CA LEU A 313 -28.58 -9.02 10.03
C LEU A 313 -27.56 -8.45 9.04
N GLU A 314 -27.73 -8.71 7.75
CA GLU A 314 -26.88 -8.16 6.68
C GLU A 314 -27.08 -6.65 6.58
N LYS A 315 -28.33 -6.19 6.70
CA LYS A 315 -28.67 -4.76 6.75
C LYS A 315 -28.01 -4.07 7.94
N LEU A 316 -28.02 -4.69 9.13
CA LEU A 316 -27.34 -4.13 10.31
C LEU A 316 -25.82 -4.05 10.14
N THR A 317 -25.22 -5.04 9.48
CA THR A 317 -23.79 -5.08 9.21
C THR A 317 -23.39 -3.96 8.24
N MET A 318 -24.16 -3.78 7.17
CA MET A 318 -23.99 -2.68 6.22
C MET A 318 -24.15 -1.30 6.87
N ILE A 319 -25.15 -1.10 7.73
CA ILE A 319 -25.33 0.17 8.43
C ILE A 319 -24.16 0.46 9.38
N LYS A 320 -23.63 -0.56 10.07
CA LYS A 320 -22.43 -0.38 10.92
C LYS A 320 -21.21 0.03 10.09
N ILE A 321 -21.06 -0.50 8.88
CA ILE A 321 -19.99 -0.14 7.95
C ILE A 321 -20.14 1.33 7.52
N LEU A 322 -21.31 1.71 6.99
CA LEU A 322 -21.60 3.07 6.53
C LEU A 322 -21.46 4.10 7.65
N TYR A 323 -21.85 3.74 8.87
CA TYR A 323 -21.75 4.64 10.02
C TYR A 323 -20.30 4.96 10.39
N LYS A 324 -19.38 3.98 10.24
CA LYS A 324 -17.95 4.17 10.53
C LYS A 324 -17.25 5.00 9.45
N SER A 325 -17.61 4.80 8.19
CA SER A 325 -16.99 5.49 7.05
C SER A 325 -17.52 6.90 6.82
N SER A 326 -18.70 7.24 7.34
CA SER A 326 -19.25 8.59 7.19
C SER A 326 -18.44 9.63 7.97
N SER A 327 -18.16 10.78 7.34
CA SER A 327 -17.62 11.99 7.98
C SER A 327 -18.73 12.99 8.36
N SER A 328 -19.91 12.84 7.76
CA SER A 328 -21.07 13.72 7.94
C SER A 328 -21.85 13.41 9.22
N ARG A 329 -22.17 14.46 9.98
CA ARG A 329 -22.97 14.34 11.21
C ARG A 329 -24.43 14.01 10.91
N SER A 330 -24.99 14.50 9.80
CA SER A 330 -26.37 14.19 9.38
C SER A 330 -26.50 12.72 8.99
N ASP A 331 -25.53 12.21 8.22
CA ASP A 331 -25.59 10.85 7.69
C ASP A 331 -25.41 9.83 8.82
N LYS A 332 -24.52 10.11 9.79
CA LYS A 332 -24.41 9.31 11.02
C LYS A 332 -25.72 9.28 11.80
N LYS A 333 -26.44 10.41 11.88
CA LYS A 333 -27.72 10.46 12.57
C LYS A 333 -28.75 9.57 11.86
N GLU A 334 -28.87 9.70 10.55
CA GLU A 334 -29.79 8.88 9.74
C GLU A 334 -29.46 7.39 9.82
N LEU A 335 -28.18 7.02 9.68
CA LEU A 335 -27.73 5.63 9.75
C LEU A 335 -28.00 5.04 11.14
N ARG A 336 -27.85 5.83 12.20
CA ARG A 336 -28.20 5.41 13.56
C ARG A 336 -29.70 5.15 13.72
N GLU A 337 -30.55 6.01 13.16
CA GLU A 337 -32.00 5.83 13.18
C GLU A 337 -32.43 4.58 12.40
N ARG A 338 -31.86 4.36 11.20
CA ARG A 338 -32.08 3.13 10.41
C ARG A 338 -31.62 1.89 11.16
N TRP A 339 -30.46 1.95 11.82
CA TRP A 339 -29.96 0.85 12.66
C TRP A 339 -30.94 0.49 13.79
N HIS A 340 -31.47 1.50 14.47
CA HIS A 340 -32.46 1.30 15.54
C HIS A 340 -33.74 0.65 15.03
N LYS A 341 -34.27 1.11 13.89
CA LYS A 341 -35.50 0.56 13.30
C LYS A 341 -35.36 -0.93 12.95
N ILE A 342 -34.27 -1.31 12.27
CA ILE A 342 -34.02 -2.72 11.90
C ILE A 342 -33.81 -3.58 13.14
N LYS A 343 -33.12 -3.03 14.14
CA LYS A 343 -32.93 -3.71 15.43
C LYS A 343 -34.27 -3.98 16.14
N GLU A 344 -35.17 -3.01 16.18
CA GLU A 344 -36.49 -3.18 16.79
C GLU A 344 -37.30 -4.27 16.07
N THR A 345 -37.24 -4.30 14.74
CA THR A 345 -37.86 -5.36 13.93
C THR A 345 -37.30 -6.74 14.26
N LEU A 346 -35.98 -6.90 14.36
CA LEU A 346 -35.35 -8.17 14.72
C LEU A 346 -35.69 -8.63 16.13
N VAL A 347 -35.73 -7.71 17.10
CA VAL A 347 -36.11 -8.01 18.48
C VAL A 347 -37.59 -8.41 18.55
N ALA A 348 -38.48 -7.76 17.79
CA ALA A 348 -39.88 -8.13 17.70
C ALA A 348 -40.07 -9.52 17.07
N LYS A 349 -39.37 -9.82 15.96
CA LYS A 349 -39.34 -11.14 15.33
C LYS A 349 -38.86 -12.22 16.31
N TYR A 350 -37.78 -11.96 17.06
CA TYR A 350 -37.26 -12.92 18.05
C TYR A 350 -38.22 -13.20 19.20
N LYS A 351 -38.96 -12.17 19.65
CA LYS A 351 -39.94 -12.32 20.73
C LYS A 351 -41.19 -13.07 20.30
N ASN A 352 -41.66 -12.84 19.08
CA ASN A 352 -42.93 -13.37 18.61
C ASN A 352 -42.77 -14.74 17.91
N GLU A 353 -41.68 -14.94 17.18
CA GLU A 353 -41.45 -16.12 16.34
C GLU A 353 -39.98 -16.57 16.38
N PRO A 354 -39.46 -17.01 17.54
CA PRO A 354 -38.04 -17.35 17.70
C PRO A 354 -37.57 -18.50 16.78
N ARG A 355 -38.49 -19.31 16.24
CA ARG A 355 -38.18 -20.38 15.29
C ARG A 355 -38.03 -19.91 13.84
N ALA A 356 -38.55 -18.73 13.49
CA ALA A 356 -38.47 -18.15 12.16
C ALA A 356 -37.10 -17.50 11.88
N LEU A 357 -36.25 -17.33 12.90
CA LEU A 357 -34.91 -16.77 12.75
C LEU A 357 -33.87 -17.85 12.49
N SER A 358 -32.89 -17.56 11.64
CA SER A 358 -31.72 -18.42 11.46
C SER A 358 -30.89 -18.56 12.74
N GLN A 359 -30.05 -19.59 12.82
CA GLN A 359 -29.19 -19.82 13.98
C GLN A 359 -28.20 -18.66 14.20
N SER A 360 -27.69 -18.07 13.12
CA SER A 360 -26.80 -16.90 13.15
C SER A 360 -27.51 -15.65 13.68
N GLU A 361 -28.76 -15.40 13.27
CA GLU A 361 -29.58 -14.30 13.80
C GLU A 361 -29.87 -14.46 15.28
N ARG A 362 -30.22 -15.68 15.73
CA ARG A 362 -30.41 -15.97 17.16
C ARG A 362 -29.12 -15.79 17.96
N GLN A 363 -27.98 -16.20 17.42
CA GLN A 363 -26.68 -16.04 18.08
C GLN A 363 -26.26 -14.56 18.15
N ALA A 364 -26.48 -13.79 17.09
CA ALA A 364 -26.24 -12.35 17.05
C ALA A 364 -27.12 -11.60 18.06
N ILE A 365 -28.43 -11.93 18.11
CA ILE A 365 -29.37 -11.37 19.08
C ILE A 365 -28.97 -11.74 20.51
N ASN A 366 -28.61 -12.99 20.78
CA ASN A 366 -28.20 -13.44 22.12
C ASN A 366 -26.87 -12.84 22.57
N THR A 367 -25.91 -12.67 21.65
CA THR A 367 -24.65 -11.96 21.92
C THR A 367 -24.94 -10.49 22.26
N HIS A 368 -25.84 -9.85 21.51
CA HIS A 368 -26.20 -8.44 21.73
C HIS A 368 -27.12 -8.18 22.93
N LEU A 369 -27.99 -9.13 23.31
CA LEU A 369 -28.78 -9.07 24.55
C LEU A 369 -27.90 -9.25 25.78
N ARG A 370 -26.85 -10.09 25.70
CA ARG A 370 -25.80 -10.20 26.72
C ARG A 370 -24.93 -8.93 26.79
N ASP A 371 -24.68 -8.27 25.65
CA ASP A 371 -23.93 -7.01 25.54
C ASP A 371 -24.72 -5.76 25.93
N GLY A 372 -25.88 -5.88 26.60
CA GLY A 372 -26.62 -4.75 27.20
C GLY A 372 -25.78 -3.86 28.13
N LYS A 373 -24.56 -4.28 28.50
CA LYS A 373 -23.54 -3.47 29.20
C LYS A 373 -22.81 -2.45 28.32
N VAL A 374 -22.76 -2.61 26.99
CA VAL A 374 -22.16 -1.64 26.03
C VAL A 374 -23.01 -0.36 25.90
N HIS A 375 -24.26 -0.39 26.36
CA HIS A 375 -25.09 0.81 26.51
C HIS A 375 -24.42 1.87 27.41
N SER A 376 -23.54 1.44 28.33
CA SER A 376 -22.72 2.34 29.15
C SER A 376 -21.60 3.06 28.37
N PHE A 377 -21.09 2.46 27.28
CA PHE A 377 -19.99 3.03 26.48
C PHE A 377 -20.49 4.18 25.58
N PHE A 378 -21.61 3.98 24.89
CA PHE A 378 -22.22 5.03 24.06
C PHE A 378 -22.88 6.15 24.89
N ASN A 379 -23.44 5.84 26.06
CA ASN A 379 -23.96 6.85 26.99
C ASN A 379 -22.83 7.63 27.70
N ARG A 380 -21.65 7.02 27.93
CA ARG A 380 -20.46 7.76 28.42
C ARG A 380 -19.95 8.74 27.37
N GLN A 381 -19.78 8.31 26.12
CA GLN A 381 -19.32 9.16 25.01
C GLN A 381 -20.25 10.36 24.76
N THR A 382 -21.57 10.16 24.81
CA THR A 382 -22.55 11.25 24.66
C THR A 382 -22.60 12.21 25.86
N ARG A 383 -22.38 11.71 27.09
CA ARG A 383 -22.24 12.58 28.29
C ARG A 383 -20.94 13.39 28.26
N THR A 384 -19.85 12.81 27.77
CA THR A 384 -18.57 13.51 27.58
C THR A 384 -18.70 14.60 26.51
N ALA A 385 -19.33 14.29 25.36
CA ALA A 385 -19.59 15.27 24.31
C ALA A 385 -20.47 16.44 24.78
N LYS A 386 -21.53 16.17 25.56
CA LYS A 386 -22.37 17.23 26.16
C LYS A 386 -21.62 18.07 27.19
N LYS A 387 -20.69 17.48 27.96
CA LYS A 387 -19.84 18.24 28.90
C LYS A 387 -18.88 19.17 28.16
N ILE A 388 -18.28 18.72 27.06
CA ILE A 388 -17.40 19.53 26.23
C ILE A 388 -18.17 20.71 25.61
N GLU A 389 -19.38 20.46 25.10
CA GLU A 389 -20.24 21.50 24.52
C GLU A 389 -20.67 22.57 25.54
N ILE A 390 -20.92 22.19 26.80
CA ILE A 390 -21.21 23.15 27.89
C ILE A 390 -19.97 23.97 28.25
N ILE A 391 -18.79 23.35 28.29
CA ILE A 391 -17.52 24.05 28.59
C ILE A 391 -17.18 25.05 27.48
N GLU A 392 -17.33 24.65 26.22
CA GLU A 392 -17.08 25.51 25.06
C GLU A 392 -18.06 26.70 25.01
N ARG A 393 -19.34 26.47 25.32
CA ARG A 393 -20.35 27.53 25.38
C ARG A 393 -20.07 28.53 26.51
N ASN A 394 -19.74 28.03 27.70
CA ASN A 394 -19.39 28.89 28.83
C ASN A 394 -18.11 29.71 28.56
N ASN A 395 -17.11 29.11 27.91
CA ASN A 395 -15.89 29.82 27.53
C ASN A 395 -16.16 30.90 26.45
N SER A 396 -17.08 30.64 25.52
CA SER A 396 -17.49 31.64 24.52
C SER A 396 -18.26 32.82 25.12
N GLU A 397 -19.10 32.57 26.13
CA GLU A 397 -19.83 33.63 26.85
C GLU A 397 -18.90 34.47 27.73
N ILE A 398 -17.90 33.86 28.38
CA ILE A 398 -16.88 34.58 29.15
C ILE A 398 -16.03 35.48 28.24
N ASN A 399 -15.61 34.99 27.08
CA ASN A 399 -14.82 35.79 26.12
C ASN A 399 -15.61 36.96 25.52
N ASN A 400 -16.91 36.80 25.30
CA ASN A 400 -17.76 37.89 24.79
C ASN A 400 -18.00 38.98 25.85
N ASN A 401 -18.09 38.62 27.14
CA ASN A 401 -18.22 39.60 28.23
C ASN A 401 -16.89 40.33 28.55
N PHE A 402 -15.74 39.76 28.21
CA PHE A 402 -14.44 40.42 28.36
C PHE A 402 -14.12 41.42 27.24
N MET A 403 -14.82 41.35 26.11
CA MET A 403 -14.64 42.26 24.96
C MET A 403 -15.65 43.42 24.95
N SER A 404 -16.58 43.47 25.91
CA SER A 404 -17.67 44.46 25.99
C SER A 404 -17.64 45.34 27.24
N ASN A 405 -16.55 45.28 28.02
CA ASN A 405 -16.13 46.29 29.01
C ASN A 405 -14.77 46.85 28.58
#